data_AF-A0A6T1J7T4-F1
#
_entry.id   AF-A0A6T1J7T4-F1
#
_cell.length_a   1.000
_cell.length_b   1.000
_cell.length_c   1.000
_cell.angle_alpha   90.00
_cell.angle_beta   90.00
_cell.angle_gamma   90.00
#
_symmetry.space_group_name_H-M   'P 1'
#
loop_
_entity.id
_entity.type
_entity.pdbx_description
1 polymer ?
#
loop_
_entity_poly.entity_id
_entity_poly.type
_entity_poly.pdbx_seq_one_letter_code
_entity_poly.pdbx_strand_id
1 'polypeptide(L)'
;SEFIGLPSLRPPLPPAGLPTPALGGTALRPAMLSILSGCRCGGADDEEEVLVPSVDAREAVGLLRRIATQDRRLREEERRKQKELQKRTDEAKALKRAEEEARRHSQDMLQKVREMQKAFKEEQARFEQLRRERELLERTAEAKEEEGRKLLEERERWLRKTAVMAFLKEHGFSGVSCSKKVMMKTTFPLHVAAEAGNAKMVDMLIKEGADPDQRNSTGKTAAQVAQAAQARKGGLDDAHEDVLNVLAGLGRARLGGA
;
A
#
# COMPACT_ATOMS: atom_id res chain seq x y z
N SER A 1 -2.68 27.90 -3.69
CA SER A 1 -3.00 27.51 -5.08
C SER A 1 -2.17 26.28 -5.39
N GLU A 2 -2.62 25.22 -6.04
CA GLU A 2 -3.91 24.83 -6.57
C GLU A 2 -3.94 23.30 -6.53
N PHE A 3 -5.08 22.78 -6.10
CA PHE A 3 -5.38 21.38 -5.88
C PHE A 3 -5.97 20.86 -7.20
N ILE A 4 -5.21 20.11 -8.01
CA ILE A 4 -5.75 19.52 -9.24
C ILE A 4 -6.26 18.11 -8.90
N GLY A 5 -7.53 18.06 -8.49
CA GLY A 5 -8.29 16.84 -8.29
C GLY A 5 -8.68 16.19 -9.62
N LEU A 6 -8.36 14.91 -9.76
CA LEU A 6 -8.87 14.05 -10.83
C LEU A 6 -10.36 13.73 -10.59
N PRO A 7 -11.23 13.81 -11.60
CA PRO A 7 -12.65 13.51 -11.44
C PRO A 7 -12.88 11.99 -11.33
N SER A 8 -13.74 11.63 -10.38
CA SER A 8 -14.20 10.27 -10.10
C SER A 8 -15.08 9.72 -11.23
N LEU A 9 -14.64 8.63 -11.85
CA LEU A 9 -15.44 7.84 -12.79
C LEU A 9 -16.49 7.03 -12.00
N ARG A 10 -17.70 7.58 -11.90
CA ARG A 10 -18.91 6.85 -11.49
C ARG A 10 -19.30 5.84 -12.59
N PRO A 11 -19.68 4.59 -12.27
CA PRO A 11 -20.25 3.68 -13.26
C PRO A 11 -21.67 4.12 -13.67
N PRO A 12 -22.11 3.83 -14.91
CA PRO A 12 -23.45 4.19 -15.37
C PRO A 12 -24.52 3.35 -14.67
N LEU A 13 -25.58 4.03 -14.23
CA LEU A 13 -26.83 3.44 -13.73
C LEU A 13 -27.55 2.65 -14.84
N PRO A 14 -28.29 1.57 -14.50
CA PRO A 14 -29.14 0.88 -15.46
C PRO A 14 -30.37 1.74 -15.82
N PRO A 15 -30.90 1.66 -17.06
CA PRO A 15 -32.08 2.41 -17.42
C PRO A 15 -33.32 1.87 -16.68
N ALA A 16 -34.05 2.81 -16.08
CA ALA A 16 -35.35 2.61 -15.49
C ALA A 16 -36.42 2.41 -16.58
N GLY A 17 -37.32 1.46 -16.33
CA GLY A 17 -38.74 1.55 -16.67
C GLY A 17 -39.12 1.64 -18.15
N LEU A 18 -39.53 0.50 -18.71
CA LEU A 18 -40.63 0.50 -19.68
C LEU A 18 -41.87 -0.15 -19.06
N PRO A 19 -43.06 0.43 -19.29
CA PRO A 19 -44.29 0.03 -18.63
C PRO A 19 -44.81 -1.30 -19.18
N THR A 20 -45.30 -2.12 -18.25
CA THR A 20 -46.20 -3.22 -18.51
C THR A 20 -47.53 -2.71 -19.09
N PRO A 21 -48.09 -3.38 -20.09
CA PRO A 21 -49.54 -3.43 -20.26
C PRO A 21 -50.02 -4.80 -19.79
N ALA A 22 -50.52 -4.85 -18.56
CA ALA A 22 -51.51 -5.83 -18.16
C ALA A 22 -52.87 -5.16 -18.34
N LEU A 23 -53.70 -5.68 -19.27
CA LEU A 23 -55.14 -5.91 -19.11
C LEU A 23 -55.79 -6.28 -20.45
N GLY A 24 -56.58 -7.35 -20.40
CA GLY A 24 -57.82 -7.44 -21.18
C GLY A 24 -57.70 -8.10 -22.55
N GLY A 25 -57.86 -9.42 -22.59
CA GLY A 25 -58.01 -10.14 -23.85
C GLY A 25 -58.41 -11.59 -23.60
N THR A 26 -59.68 -11.78 -23.34
CA THR A 26 -60.36 -13.07 -23.26
C THR A 26 -60.06 -13.99 -24.45
N ALA A 27 -60.02 -15.30 -24.14
CA ALA A 27 -60.30 -16.41 -25.03
C ALA A 27 -59.29 -16.69 -26.16
N LEU A 28 -58.61 -17.84 -26.05
CA LEU A 28 -58.62 -18.90 -27.08
C LEU A 28 -57.87 -20.13 -26.53
N ARG A 29 -58.68 -21.12 -26.14
CA ARG A 29 -58.21 -22.50 -25.88
C ARG A 29 -57.61 -23.05 -27.17
N PRO A 30 -56.63 -23.97 -27.14
CA PRO A 30 -56.28 -24.75 -28.32
C PRO A 30 -57.47 -25.69 -28.62
N ALA A 31 -58.39 -25.21 -29.45
CA ALA A 31 -59.40 -26.07 -30.06
C ALA A 31 -58.67 -27.00 -31.04
N MET A 32 -58.76 -28.30 -30.74
CA MET A 32 -58.86 -29.40 -31.68
C MET A 32 -58.88 -28.96 -33.16
N LEU A 33 -57.78 -29.18 -33.89
CA LEU A 33 -57.89 -29.46 -35.32
C LEU A 33 -58.21 -30.95 -35.51
N SER A 34 -59.38 -31.33 -35.00
CA SER A 34 -60.17 -32.44 -35.53
C SER A 34 -61.08 -31.83 -36.58
N ILE A 35 -60.61 -31.74 -37.82
CA ILE A 35 -61.48 -31.48 -38.97
C ILE A 35 -62.09 -32.82 -39.36
N LEU A 36 -63.23 -33.13 -38.75
CA LEU A 36 -64.28 -33.94 -39.37
C LEU A 36 -65.42 -32.97 -39.68
N SER A 37 -65.54 -32.57 -40.95
CA SER A 37 -66.80 -32.05 -41.45
C SER A 37 -66.94 -32.47 -42.91
N GLY A 38 -67.88 -33.38 -43.12
CA GLY A 38 -68.33 -33.74 -44.45
C GLY A 38 -68.94 -32.53 -45.13
N CYS A 39 -68.27 -32.06 -46.18
CA CYS A 39 -68.99 -31.50 -47.31
C CYS A 39 -69.40 -32.68 -48.20
N ARG A 40 -70.70 -32.91 -48.19
CA ARG A 40 -71.42 -33.76 -49.10
C ARG A 40 -71.45 -33.07 -50.46
N CYS A 41 -70.46 -33.38 -51.30
CA CYS A 41 -70.50 -33.27 -52.75
C CYS A 41 -70.12 -34.67 -53.23
N GLY A 42 -71.01 -35.52 -53.75
CA GLY A 42 -72.08 -35.19 -54.69
C GLY A 42 -71.45 -34.95 -56.05
N GLY A 43 -70.94 -36.01 -56.69
CA GLY A 43 -70.37 -35.97 -58.03
C GLY A 43 -69.25 -36.98 -58.20
N ALA A 44 -69.58 -38.09 -58.87
CA ALA A 44 -68.71 -38.98 -59.66
C ALA A 44 -67.38 -39.39 -58.99
N ASP A 45 -67.16 -40.65 -58.63
CA ASP A 45 -66.83 -41.74 -59.57
C ASP A 45 -66.48 -41.27 -61.00
N ASP A 46 -65.73 -40.18 -61.14
CA ASP A 46 -64.84 -40.01 -62.26
C ASP A 46 -63.63 -40.87 -61.89
N GLU A 47 -63.78 -42.17 -62.13
CA GLU A 47 -62.63 -42.94 -62.57
C GLU A 47 -62.09 -42.15 -63.75
N GLU A 48 -61.06 -41.33 -63.49
CA GLU A 48 -60.17 -40.86 -64.55
C GLU A 48 -59.63 -42.17 -65.11
N GLU A 49 -60.37 -42.70 -66.08
CA GLU A 49 -60.01 -43.81 -66.92
C GLU A 49 -58.78 -43.28 -67.64
N VAL A 50 -57.63 -43.44 -66.97
CA VAL A 50 -56.33 -43.21 -67.55
C VAL A 50 -56.37 -44.13 -68.75
N LEU A 51 -56.63 -43.53 -69.91
CA LEU A 51 -56.63 -44.21 -71.19
C LEU A 51 -55.19 -44.69 -71.36
N VAL A 52 -54.90 -45.87 -70.81
CA VAL A 52 -53.62 -46.51 -70.96
C VAL A 52 -53.58 -46.84 -72.45
N PRO A 53 -52.71 -46.18 -73.25
CA PRO A 53 -52.60 -46.53 -74.65
C PRO A 53 -52.36 -48.03 -74.71
N SER A 54 -52.97 -48.76 -75.65
CA SER A 54 -52.68 -50.17 -75.86
C SER A 54 -51.24 -50.29 -76.38
N VAL A 55 -50.28 -50.17 -75.48
CA VAL A 55 -48.87 -50.36 -75.74
C VAL A 55 -48.67 -51.87 -75.83
N ASP A 56 -48.01 -52.33 -76.89
CA ASP A 56 -47.62 -53.73 -76.99
C ASP A 56 -46.90 -54.14 -75.69
N ALA A 57 -47.21 -55.33 -75.17
CA ALA A 57 -46.64 -55.81 -73.90
C ALA A 57 -45.09 -55.77 -73.91
N ARG A 58 -44.46 -55.82 -75.09
CA ARG A 58 -43.00 -55.61 -75.28
C ARG A 58 -42.54 -54.17 -75.06
N GLU A 59 -43.30 -53.18 -75.50
CA GLU A 59 -42.96 -51.75 -75.34
C GLU A 59 -43.17 -51.29 -73.90
N ALA A 60 -44.25 -51.73 -73.25
CA ALA A 60 -44.51 -51.48 -71.83
C ALA A 60 -43.38 -52.01 -70.92
N VAL A 61 -42.88 -53.22 -71.19
CA VAL A 61 -41.73 -53.81 -70.46
C VAL A 61 -40.44 -53.02 -70.69
N GLY A 62 -40.23 -52.48 -71.90
CA GLY A 62 -39.09 -51.62 -72.23
C GLY A 62 -39.10 -50.29 -71.48
N LEU A 63 -40.27 -49.64 -71.37
CA LEU A 63 -40.46 -48.40 -70.64
C LEU A 63 -40.30 -48.59 -69.13
N LEU A 64 -40.91 -49.63 -68.55
CA LEU A 64 -40.76 -49.98 -67.14
C LEU A 64 -39.29 -50.24 -66.76
N ARG A 65 -38.51 -50.90 -67.65
CA ARG A 65 -37.07 -51.08 -67.43
C ARG A 65 -36.31 -49.76 -67.40
N ARG A 66 -36.65 -48.80 -68.28
CA ARG A 66 -36.03 -47.46 -68.30
C ARG A 66 -36.38 -46.66 -67.05
N ILE A 67 -37.65 -46.67 -66.64
CA ILE A 67 -38.12 -46.05 -65.39
C ILE A 67 -37.38 -46.65 -64.19
N ALA A 68 -37.32 -47.98 -64.08
CA ALA A 68 -36.59 -48.65 -62.99
C ALA A 68 -35.09 -48.30 -62.98
N THR A 69 -34.45 -48.14 -64.15
CA THR A 69 -33.05 -47.68 -64.22
C THR A 69 -32.88 -46.21 -63.85
N GLN A 70 -33.84 -45.34 -64.21
CA GLN A 70 -33.85 -43.93 -63.83
C GLN A 70 -34.07 -43.75 -62.33
N ASP A 71 -35.02 -44.48 -61.74
CA ASP A 71 -35.27 -44.49 -60.30
C ASP A 71 -34.05 -44.96 -59.50
N ARG A 72 -33.34 -45.98 -60.01
CA ARG A 72 -32.09 -46.42 -59.39
C ARG A 72 -31.03 -45.32 -59.40
N ARG A 73 -30.87 -44.58 -60.51
CA ARG A 73 -29.93 -43.47 -60.63
C ARG A 73 -30.29 -42.33 -59.66
N LEU A 74 -31.55 -41.93 -59.60
CA LEU A 74 -32.04 -40.89 -58.70
C LEU A 74 -31.81 -41.27 -57.22
N ARG A 75 -32.13 -42.50 -56.83
CA ARG A 75 -31.86 -43.01 -55.46
C ARG A 75 -30.37 -43.03 -55.13
N GLU A 76 -29.51 -43.38 -56.09
CA GLU A 76 -28.05 -43.34 -55.90
C GLU A 76 -27.54 -41.90 -55.74
N GLU A 77 -28.08 -40.94 -56.51
CA GLU A 77 -27.77 -39.52 -56.39
C GLU A 77 -28.27 -38.92 -55.06
N GLU A 78 -29.48 -39.24 -54.64
CA GLU A 78 -30.03 -38.84 -53.34
C GLU A 78 -29.17 -39.37 -52.19
N ARG A 79 -28.74 -40.63 -52.26
CA ARG A 79 -27.81 -41.20 -51.27
C ARG A 79 -26.45 -40.49 -51.27
N ARG A 80 -25.94 -40.07 -52.44
CA ARG A 80 -24.70 -39.28 -52.53
C ARG A 80 -24.87 -37.91 -51.89
N LYS A 81 -25.97 -37.20 -52.19
CA LYS A 81 -26.33 -35.91 -51.61
C LYS A 81 -26.54 -36.00 -50.10
N GLN A 82 -27.21 -37.04 -49.62
CA GLN A 82 -27.40 -37.29 -48.19
C GLN A 82 -26.07 -37.54 -47.49
N LYS A 83 -25.16 -38.34 -48.07
CA LYS A 83 -23.82 -38.55 -47.51
C LYS A 83 -22.98 -37.28 -47.49
N GLU A 84 -23.06 -36.47 -48.54
CA GLU A 84 -22.35 -35.18 -48.59
C GLU A 84 -22.89 -34.20 -47.55
N LEU A 85 -24.22 -34.12 -47.39
CA LEU A 85 -24.84 -33.33 -46.35
C LEU A 85 -24.42 -33.82 -44.96
N GLN A 86 -24.40 -35.14 -44.73
CA GLN A 86 -23.93 -35.73 -43.47
C GLN A 86 -22.48 -35.31 -43.18
N LYS A 87 -21.57 -35.47 -44.15
CA LYS A 87 -20.17 -35.01 -44.01
C LYS A 87 -20.07 -33.53 -43.66
N ARG A 88 -20.77 -32.66 -44.38
CA ARG A 88 -20.79 -31.22 -44.09
C ARG A 88 -21.33 -30.91 -42.70
N THR A 89 -22.36 -31.64 -42.25
CA THR A 89 -22.89 -31.46 -40.89
C THR A 89 -21.92 -31.95 -39.82
N ASP A 90 -21.17 -33.02 -40.08
CA ASP A 90 -20.20 -33.57 -39.14
C ASP A 90 -18.93 -32.71 -39.08
N GLU A 91 -18.47 -32.20 -40.22
CA GLU A 91 -17.42 -31.18 -40.31
C GLU A 91 -17.84 -29.89 -39.57
N ALA A 92 -19.07 -29.41 -39.79
CA ALA A 92 -19.59 -28.25 -39.07
C ALA A 92 -19.68 -28.49 -37.55
N LYS A 93 -20.05 -29.71 -37.11
CA LYS A 93 -20.03 -30.07 -35.69
C LYS A 93 -18.60 -30.16 -35.14
N ALA A 94 -17.65 -30.69 -35.90
CA ALA A 94 -16.25 -30.78 -35.50
C ALA A 94 -15.63 -29.39 -35.32
N LEU A 95 -15.88 -28.47 -36.26
CA LEU A 95 -15.44 -27.09 -36.16
C LEU A 95 -16.04 -26.37 -34.94
N LYS A 96 -17.33 -26.56 -34.67
CA LYS A 96 -17.99 -25.99 -33.47
C LYS A 96 -17.37 -26.52 -32.17
N ARG A 97 -17.05 -27.81 -32.09
CA ARG A 97 -16.37 -28.39 -30.91
C ARG A 97 -14.98 -27.77 -30.72
N ALA A 98 -14.21 -27.64 -31.80
CA ALA A 98 -12.89 -27.03 -31.75
C ALA A 98 -12.96 -25.54 -31.33
N GLU A 99 -13.95 -24.79 -31.83
CA GLU A 99 -14.18 -23.40 -31.42
C GLU A 99 -14.56 -23.29 -29.93
N GLU A 100 -15.44 -24.16 -29.44
CA GLU A 100 -15.81 -24.19 -28.03
C GLU A 100 -14.62 -24.56 -27.13
N GLU A 101 -13.78 -25.50 -27.53
CA GLU A 101 -12.55 -25.87 -26.83
C GLU A 101 -11.56 -24.71 -26.80
N ALA A 102 -11.34 -24.04 -27.94
CA ALA A 102 -10.51 -22.84 -28.01
C ALA A 102 -11.07 -21.71 -27.12
N ARG A 103 -12.40 -21.54 -27.09
CA ARG A 103 -13.07 -20.57 -26.21
C ARG A 103 -12.85 -20.91 -24.75
N ARG A 104 -13.00 -22.17 -24.33
CA ARG A 104 -12.73 -22.61 -22.96
C ARG A 104 -11.28 -22.36 -22.58
N HIS A 105 -10.33 -22.73 -23.44
CA HIS A 105 -8.91 -22.48 -23.19
C HIS A 105 -8.61 -20.99 -23.04
N SER A 106 -9.17 -20.14 -23.90
CA SER A 106 -9.01 -18.68 -23.80
C SER A 106 -9.59 -18.13 -22.50
N GLN A 107 -10.73 -18.63 -22.05
CA GLN A 107 -11.38 -18.23 -20.80
C GLN A 107 -10.57 -18.67 -19.58
N ASP A 108 -10.05 -19.89 -19.57
CA ASP A 108 -9.17 -20.41 -18.52
C ASP A 108 -7.88 -19.59 -18.42
N MET A 109 -7.28 -19.25 -19.56
CA MET A 109 -6.08 -18.41 -19.59
C MET A 109 -6.38 -17.00 -19.06
N LEU A 110 -7.50 -16.38 -19.45
CA LEU A 110 -7.93 -15.09 -18.91
C LEU A 110 -8.21 -15.15 -17.41
N GLN A 111 -8.81 -16.23 -16.92
CA GLN A 111 -9.04 -16.43 -15.50
C GLN A 111 -7.71 -16.53 -14.75
N LYS A 112 -6.76 -17.33 -15.23
CA LYS A 112 -5.41 -17.42 -14.66
C LYS A 112 -4.71 -16.08 -14.62
N VAL A 113 -4.76 -15.29 -15.71
CA VAL A 113 -4.17 -13.93 -15.72
C VAL A 113 -4.83 -13.05 -14.65
N ARG A 114 -6.16 -13.09 -14.51
CA ARG A 114 -6.87 -12.31 -13.48
C ARG A 114 -6.49 -12.74 -12.06
N GLU A 115 -6.36 -14.04 -11.81
CA GLU A 115 -5.93 -14.58 -10.52
C GLU A 115 -4.51 -14.17 -10.19
N MET A 116 -3.59 -14.28 -11.15
CA MET A 116 -2.20 -13.82 -11.01
C MET A 116 -2.13 -12.31 -10.75
N GLN A 117 -2.92 -11.50 -11.46
CA GLN A 117 -2.98 -10.05 -11.21
C GLN A 117 -3.52 -9.71 -9.82
N LYS A 118 -4.50 -10.46 -9.32
CA LYS A 118 -5.01 -10.29 -7.95
C LYS A 118 -3.96 -10.68 -6.91
N ALA A 119 -3.32 -11.84 -7.07
CA ALA A 119 -2.25 -12.30 -6.20
C ALA A 119 -1.10 -11.28 -6.15
N PHE A 120 -0.70 -10.74 -7.31
CA PHE A 120 0.31 -9.70 -7.39
C PHE A 120 -0.09 -8.41 -6.66
N LYS A 121 -1.34 -7.95 -6.83
CA LYS A 121 -1.85 -6.78 -6.09
C LYS A 121 -1.92 -7.02 -4.58
N GLU A 122 -2.31 -8.21 -4.16
CA GLU A 122 -2.34 -8.60 -2.75
C GLU A 122 -0.92 -8.64 -2.15
N GLU A 123 0.05 -9.18 -2.90
CA GLU A 123 1.45 -9.19 -2.49
C GLU A 123 2.02 -7.76 -2.38
N GLN A 124 1.73 -6.89 -3.35
CA GLN A 124 2.07 -5.47 -3.27
C GLN A 124 1.44 -4.79 -2.04
N ALA A 125 0.16 -5.04 -1.78
CA ALA A 125 -0.53 -4.48 -0.61
C ALA A 125 0.08 -5.00 0.72
N ARG A 126 0.45 -6.28 0.80
CA ARG A 126 1.15 -6.86 1.96
C ARG A 126 2.49 -6.19 2.19
N PHE A 127 3.25 -5.97 1.12
CA PHE A 127 4.54 -5.28 1.21
C PHE A 127 4.38 -3.82 1.68
N GLU A 128 3.39 -3.10 1.16
CA GLU A 128 3.08 -1.76 1.62
C GLU A 128 2.62 -1.73 3.09
N GLN A 129 1.80 -2.68 3.52
CA GLN A 129 1.38 -2.80 4.91
C GLN A 129 2.57 -3.03 5.84
N LEU A 130 3.45 -3.98 5.50
CA LEU A 130 4.64 -4.28 6.28
C LEU A 130 5.59 -3.07 6.35
N ARG A 131 5.73 -2.32 5.25
CA ARG A 131 6.50 -1.08 5.22
C ARG A 131 5.93 -0.03 6.18
N ARG A 132 4.61 0.18 6.18
CA ARG A 132 3.95 1.12 7.10
C ARG A 132 4.08 0.70 8.56
N GLU A 133 3.93 -0.58 8.84
CA GLU A 133 4.10 -1.14 10.19
C GLU A 133 5.53 -0.91 10.70
N ARG A 134 6.53 -1.20 9.87
CA ARG A 134 7.94 -0.95 10.20
C ARG A 134 8.21 0.53 10.46
N GLU A 135 7.70 1.43 9.62
CA GLU A 135 7.86 2.87 9.81
C GLU A 135 7.21 3.36 11.11
N LEU A 136 6.05 2.81 11.49
CA LEU A 136 5.43 3.10 12.78
C LEU A 136 6.25 2.58 13.95
N LEU A 137 6.76 1.35 13.86
CA LEU A 137 7.63 0.77 14.88
C LEU A 137 8.91 1.62 15.05
N GLU A 138 9.56 2.00 13.96
CA GLU A 138 10.74 2.88 13.96
C GLU A 138 10.42 4.22 14.63
N ARG A 139 9.32 4.90 14.25
CA ARG A 139 8.89 6.16 14.92
C ARG A 139 8.61 5.98 16.40
N THR A 140 7.97 4.88 16.79
CA THR A 140 7.68 4.62 18.20
C THR A 140 8.94 4.28 18.99
N ALA A 141 9.95 3.67 18.36
CA ALA A 141 11.24 3.41 18.95
C ALA A 141 12.04 4.71 19.10
N GLU A 142 12.10 5.53 18.05
CA GLU A 142 12.73 6.85 18.07
C GLU A 142 12.12 7.76 19.14
N ALA A 143 10.78 7.81 19.25
CA ALA A 143 10.11 8.59 20.29
C ALA A 143 10.50 8.12 21.71
N LYS A 144 10.56 6.80 21.94
CA LYS A 144 11.01 6.24 23.23
C LYS A 144 12.49 6.54 23.50
N GLU A 145 13.33 6.49 22.48
CA GLU A 145 14.74 6.86 22.62
C GLU A 145 14.91 8.35 22.94
N GLU A 146 14.16 9.22 22.28
CA GLU A 146 14.15 10.65 22.58
C GLU A 146 13.64 10.95 24.00
N GLU A 147 12.57 10.31 24.42
CA GLU A 147 12.07 10.39 25.80
C GLU A 147 13.16 9.92 26.79
N GLY A 148 13.82 8.80 26.50
CA GLY A 148 14.95 8.31 27.29
C GLY A 148 16.11 9.30 27.37
N ARG A 149 16.48 9.93 26.25
CA ARG A 149 17.53 10.97 26.21
C ARG A 149 17.15 12.18 27.05
N LYS A 150 15.92 12.69 26.90
CA LYS A 150 15.40 13.82 27.69
C LYS A 150 15.44 13.52 29.19
N LEU A 151 15.00 12.33 29.60
CA LEU A 151 15.04 11.91 31.01
C LEU A 151 16.47 11.84 31.56
N LEU A 152 17.42 11.35 30.76
CA LEU A 152 18.84 11.35 31.14
C LEU A 152 19.40 12.76 31.26
N GLU A 153 19.10 13.65 30.30
CA GLU A 153 19.52 15.05 30.35
C GLU A 153 18.92 15.80 31.56
N GLU A 154 17.65 15.55 31.88
CA GLU A 154 16.99 16.09 33.06
C GLU A 154 17.61 15.56 34.35
N ARG A 155 17.91 14.26 34.42
CA ARG A 155 18.62 13.65 35.55
C ARG A 155 20.01 14.25 35.71
N GLU A 156 20.77 14.41 34.64
CA GLU A 156 22.09 15.04 34.68
C GLU A 156 22.01 16.51 35.10
N ARG A 157 21.03 17.26 34.58
CA ARG A 157 20.77 18.63 35.01
C ARG A 157 20.44 18.69 36.50
N TRP A 158 19.61 17.80 36.99
CA TRP A 158 19.26 17.73 38.41
C TRP A 158 20.48 17.37 39.27
N LEU A 159 21.28 16.36 38.86
CA LEU A 159 22.51 15.98 39.55
C LEU A 159 23.51 17.15 39.60
N ARG A 160 23.69 17.87 38.50
CA ARG A 160 24.53 19.08 38.45
C ARG A 160 24.04 20.15 39.42
N LYS A 161 22.75 20.48 39.39
CA LYS A 161 22.16 21.48 40.30
C LYS A 161 22.29 21.08 41.76
N THR A 162 21.99 19.83 42.09
CA THR A 162 22.09 19.31 43.46
C THR A 162 23.55 19.33 43.94
N ALA A 163 24.52 18.95 43.10
CA ALA A 163 25.94 19.00 43.43
C ALA A 163 26.42 20.45 43.67
N VAL A 164 26.03 21.38 42.80
CA VAL A 164 26.33 22.81 42.96
C VAL A 164 25.69 23.36 44.24
N MET A 165 24.42 23.05 44.51
CA MET A 165 23.74 23.48 45.73
C MET A 165 24.40 22.91 47.00
N ALA A 166 24.81 21.64 46.98
CA ALA A 166 25.53 21.02 48.10
C ALA A 166 26.84 21.75 48.37
N PHE A 167 27.63 22.04 47.32
CA PHE A 167 28.87 22.80 47.41
C PHE A 167 28.66 24.23 47.94
N LEU A 168 27.66 24.94 47.43
CA LEU A 168 27.32 26.30 47.90
C LEU A 168 26.94 26.28 49.39
N LYS A 169 26.17 25.28 49.83
CA LYS A 169 25.78 25.13 51.24
C LYS A 169 26.97 24.81 52.14
N GLU A 170 27.86 23.90 51.73
CA GLU A 170 29.05 23.52 52.49
C GLU A 170 29.99 24.72 52.73
N HIS A 171 30.17 25.57 51.72
CA HIS A 171 31.01 26.76 51.84
C HIS A 171 30.27 28.04 52.32
N GLY A 172 28.94 27.97 52.49
CA GLY A 172 28.10 29.05 53.00
C GLY A 172 27.89 30.20 52.00
N PHE A 173 27.74 29.88 50.72
CA PHE A 173 27.37 30.82 49.66
C PHE A 173 25.85 30.84 49.44
N SER A 174 25.28 32.01 49.17
CA SER A 174 23.83 32.17 48.94
C SER A 174 23.38 31.97 47.48
N GLY A 175 24.32 31.90 46.54
CA GLY A 175 24.03 31.74 45.11
C GLY A 175 25.31 31.58 44.28
N VAL A 176 25.15 31.17 43.02
CA VAL A 176 26.25 30.86 42.09
C VAL A 176 27.13 32.10 41.80
N SER A 177 26.53 33.30 41.74
CA SER A 177 27.21 34.58 41.54
C SER A 177 27.41 35.41 42.81
N CYS A 178 26.83 34.97 43.94
CA CYS A 178 26.85 35.73 45.18
C CYS A 178 28.17 35.51 45.93
N SER A 179 28.98 36.56 46.04
CA SER A 179 30.21 36.52 46.82
C SER A 179 29.94 36.49 48.32
N LYS A 180 30.74 35.75 49.07
CA LYS A 180 30.82 35.90 50.53
C LYS A 180 31.78 37.06 50.85
N LYS A 181 31.33 38.03 51.64
CA LYS A 181 32.19 39.07 52.21
C LYS A 181 32.52 38.69 53.65
N VAL A 182 33.76 38.28 53.88
CA VAL A 182 34.28 38.10 55.24
C VAL A 182 35.34 39.18 55.45
N MET A 183 35.10 40.07 56.42
CA MET A 183 35.94 41.26 56.65
C MET A 183 36.03 42.14 55.39
N MET A 184 37.23 42.40 54.86
CA MET A 184 37.48 43.12 53.59
C MET A 184 37.76 42.20 52.39
N LYS A 185 37.58 40.88 52.51
CA LYS A 185 37.82 39.91 51.41
C LYS A 185 36.50 39.47 50.76
N THR A 186 36.38 39.65 49.46
CA THR A 186 35.35 39.04 48.61
C THR A 186 35.89 37.76 47.98
N THR A 187 35.19 36.65 48.20
CA THR A 187 35.46 35.36 47.56
C THR A 187 34.22 34.88 46.84
N PHE A 188 34.39 34.35 45.62
CA PHE A 188 33.31 33.76 44.84
C PHE A 188 33.43 32.23 44.85
N PRO A 189 32.30 31.52 44.65
CA PRO A 189 32.30 30.05 44.58
C PRO A 189 33.29 29.50 43.56
N LEU A 190 33.44 30.19 42.42
CA LEU A 190 34.33 29.78 41.34
C LEU A 190 35.82 29.86 41.73
N HIS A 191 36.23 30.88 42.50
CA HIS A 191 37.62 30.98 43.00
C HIS A 191 37.93 29.87 43.99
N VAL A 192 36.98 29.50 44.85
CA VAL A 192 37.15 28.41 45.84
C VAL A 192 37.26 27.06 45.13
N ALA A 193 36.41 26.80 44.13
CA ALA A 193 36.49 25.58 43.33
C ALA A 193 37.81 25.47 42.54
N ALA A 194 38.30 26.60 42.02
CA ALA A 194 39.58 26.69 41.30
C ALA A 194 40.80 26.51 42.23
N GLU A 195 40.75 27.06 43.45
CA GLU A 195 41.77 26.84 44.49
C GLU A 195 41.79 25.39 44.99
N ALA A 196 40.63 24.72 45.01
CA ALA A 196 40.52 23.31 45.36
C ALA A 196 40.99 22.35 44.25
N GLY A 197 41.17 22.83 43.01
CA GLY A 197 41.53 21.98 41.86
C GLY A 197 40.37 21.13 41.33
N ASN A 198 39.11 21.46 41.65
CA ASN A 198 37.97 20.66 41.24
C ASN A 198 37.43 21.09 39.88
N ALA A 199 38.04 20.57 38.80
CA ALA A 199 37.66 20.90 37.41
C ALA A 199 36.17 20.62 37.12
N LYS A 200 35.61 19.52 37.65
CA LYS A 200 34.19 19.17 37.47
C LYS A 200 33.27 20.19 38.14
N MET A 201 33.59 20.67 39.33
CA MET A 201 32.79 21.70 40.00
C MET A 201 32.91 23.06 39.31
N VAL A 202 34.09 23.42 38.81
CA VAL A 202 34.30 24.63 37.99
C VAL A 202 33.42 24.58 36.73
N ASP A 203 33.43 23.47 35.99
CA ASP A 203 32.57 23.28 34.81
C ASP A 203 31.07 23.35 35.15
N MET A 204 30.64 22.70 36.23
CA MET A 204 29.24 22.77 36.68
C MET A 204 28.80 24.19 37.08
N LEU A 205 29.63 24.93 37.82
CA LEU A 205 29.34 26.31 38.22
C LEU A 205 29.21 27.24 37.01
N ILE A 206 30.07 27.07 36.00
CA ILE A 206 30.02 27.86 34.76
C ILE A 206 28.76 27.52 33.96
N LYS A 207 28.40 26.24 33.85
CA LYS A 207 27.15 25.81 33.21
C LYS A 207 25.89 26.32 33.91
N GLU A 208 25.96 26.60 35.21
CA GLU A 208 24.91 27.27 35.99
C GLU A 208 24.99 28.81 35.95
N GLY A 209 25.91 29.38 35.17
CA GLY A 209 26.00 30.82 34.91
C GLY A 209 27.02 31.60 35.75
N ALA A 210 28.02 30.94 36.34
CA ALA A 210 29.14 31.63 36.99
C ALA A 210 30.05 32.32 35.95
N ASP A 211 30.40 33.58 36.20
CA ASP A 211 31.30 34.33 35.33
C ASP A 211 32.77 33.93 35.55
N PRO A 212 33.47 33.35 34.53
CA PRO A 212 34.86 32.92 34.67
C PRO A 212 35.86 34.09 34.79
N ASP A 213 35.48 35.26 34.26
CA ASP A 213 36.31 36.47 34.25
C ASP A 213 36.16 37.30 35.54
N GLN A 214 35.31 36.86 36.47
CA GLN A 214 35.03 37.59 37.69
C GLN A 214 36.28 37.69 38.57
N ARG A 215 36.61 38.92 38.97
CA ARG A 215 37.79 39.20 39.80
C ARG A 215 37.40 39.22 41.28
N ASN A 216 38.22 38.56 42.09
CA ASN A 216 38.09 38.61 43.55
C ASN A 216 38.63 39.94 44.12
N SER A 217 38.53 40.12 45.44
CA SER A 217 39.07 41.31 46.16
C SER A 217 40.55 41.58 45.94
N THR A 218 41.34 40.58 45.54
CA THR A 218 42.76 40.74 45.20
C THR A 218 43.01 41.06 43.73
N GLY A 219 41.96 41.29 42.94
CA GLY A 219 42.04 41.56 41.51
C GLY A 219 42.31 40.32 40.65
N LYS A 220 42.24 39.11 41.20
CA LYS A 220 42.58 37.86 40.52
C LYS A 220 41.35 37.16 39.95
N THR A 221 41.50 36.56 38.76
CA THR A 221 40.49 35.68 38.14
C THR A 221 40.59 34.25 38.69
N ALA A 222 39.58 33.41 38.44
CA ALA A 222 39.60 32.01 38.86
C ALA A 222 40.82 31.24 38.30
N ALA A 223 41.19 31.51 37.03
CA ALA A 223 42.39 30.91 36.41
C ALA A 223 43.69 31.33 37.11
N GLN A 224 43.83 32.61 37.48
CA GLN A 224 45.00 33.10 38.21
C GLN A 224 45.09 32.54 39.63
N VAL A 225 43.94 32.27 40.27
CA VAL A 225 43.90 31.59 41.57
C VAL A 225 44.32 30.12 41.44
N ALA A 226 43.85 29.41 40.41
CA ALA A 226 44.29 28.03 40.14
C ALA A 226 45.81 27.94 39.87
N GLN A 227 46.37 28.85 39.05
CA GLN A 227 47.81 28.91 38.80
C GLN A 227 48.62 29.18 40.08
N ALA A 228 48.16 30.12 40.91
CA ALA A 228 48.81 30.42 42.18
C ALA A 228 48.74 29.24 43.17
N ALA A 229 47.64 28.48 43.17
CA ALA A 229 47.49 27.27 43.99
C ALA A 229 48.39 26.13 43.48
N GLN A 230 48.47 25.92 42.17
CA GLN A 230 49.36 24.95 41.53
C GLN A 230 50.83 25.21 41.85
N ALA A 231 51.25 26.49 41.78
CA ALA A 231 52.61 26.90 42.13
C ALA A 231 52.95 26.67 43.61
N ARG A 232 51.96 26.73 44.51
CA ARG A 232 52.14 26.45 45.95
C ARG A 232 52.26 24.96 46.25
N LYS A 233 51.59 24.10 45.48
CA LYS A 233 51.58 22.64 45.68
C LYS A 233 52.71 21.90 44.96
N GLY A 234 53.62 22.60 44.29
CA GLY A 234 54.81 22.00 43.67
C GLY A 234 54.59 21.40 42.28
N GLY A 235 53.51 21.79 41.58
CA GLY A 235 53.35 21.55 40.13
C GLY A 235 53.07 20.11 39.68
N LEU A 236 52.80 19.16 40.58
CA LEU A 236 52.61 17.74 40.26
C LEU A 236 51.15 17.28 40.18
N ASP A 237 50.18 18.19 40.34
CA ASP A 237 48.75 17.84 40.39
C ASP A 237 48.05 18.17 39.06
N ASP A 238 47.66 17.13 38.31
CA ASP A 238 46.85 17.22 37.07
C ASP A 238 45.52 17.98 37.29
N ALA A 239 45.03 17.99 38.53
CA ALA A 239 43.77 18.61 38.93
C ALA A 239 43.71 20.13 38.66
N HIS A 240 44.82 20.84 38.86
CA HIS A 240 44.88 22.27 38.59
C HIS A 240 45.06 22.58 37.10
N GLU A 241 45.73 21.69 36.36
CA GLU A 241 45.83 21.77 34.91
C GLU A 241 44.47 21.57 34.23
N ASP A 242 43.68 20.59 34.68
CA ASP A 242 42.31 20.36 34.20
C ASP A 242 41.41 21.59 34.41
N VAL A 243 41.50 22.24 35.59
CA VAL A 243 40.79 23.49 35.87
C VAL A 243 41.20 24.59 34.89
N LEU A 244 42.50 24.73 34.63
CA LEU A 244 43.00 25.71 33.67
C LEU A 244 42.55 25.40 32.24
N ASN A 245 42.49 24.13 31.85
CA ASN A 245 42.00 23.69 30.55
C ASN A 245 40.51 24.01 30.37
N VAL A 246 39.67 23.75 31.39
CA VAL A 246 38.24 24.13 31.37
C VAL A 246 38.07 25.64 31.22
N LEU A 247 38.81 26.44 31.99
CA LEU A 247 38.73 27.90 31.93
C LEU A 247 39.33 28.49 30.64
N ALA A 248 40.42 27.91 30.12
CA ALA A 248 41.07 28.34 28.89
C ALA A 248 40.27 27.96 27.64
N GLY A 249 39.61 26.78 27.65
CA GLY A 249 38.72 26.34 26.58
C GLY A 249 37.56 27.30 26.33
N LEU A 250 37.05 27.94 27.39
CA LEU A 250 36.00 28.97 27.30
C LEU A 250 36.49 30.28 26.67
N GLY A 251 37.75 30.67 26.94
CA GLY A 251 38.37 31.83 26.31
C GLY A 251 38.51 31.65 24.78
N ARG A 252 38.77 30.41 24.33
CA ARG A 252 38.83 30.08 22.89
C ARG A 252 37.44 30.00 22.24
N ALA A 253 36.45 29.42 22.94
CA ALA A 253 35.08 29.32 22.44
C ALA A 253 34.41 30.69 22.21
N ARG A 254 34.75 31.71 23.02
CA ARG A 254 34.25 33.09 22.85
C ARG A 254 34.89 33.88 21.70
N LEU A 255 36.12 33.53 21.28
CA LEU A 255 36.86 34.24 20.23
C LEU A 255 36.70 33.63 18.83
N GLY A 256 36.15 32.41 18.72
CA GLY A 256 35.96 31.69 17.45
C GLY A 256 34.54 31.72 16.87
N GLY A 257 33.64 32.53 17.45
CA GLY A 257 32.26 32.70 16.98
C GLY A 257 32.04 34.12 16.45
N ALA A 258 32.55 34.42 15.26
CA ALA A 258 32.23 35.60 14.47
C ALA A 258 32.07 35.19 13.00
#